data_AF-A0A3N7II94-F1
#
_entry.id   AF-A0A3N7II94-F1
#
_cell.length_a   1.000
_cell.length_b   1.000
_cell.length_c   1.000
_cell.angle_alpha   90.00
_cell.angle_beta   90.00
_cell.angle_gamma   90.00
#
_symmetry.space_group_name_H-M   'P 1'
#
loop_
_entity.id
_entity.type
_entity.pdbx_description
1 polymer ?
#
loop_
_entity_poly.entity_id
_entity_poly.type
_entity_poly.pdbx_seq_one_letter_code
_entity_poly.pdbx_strand_id
1 'polypeptide(L)' 'MEKSEETFEVNLTGRRMDKPILVRPEQTTDGIPVYHCFLEGASISQLRQEPSGEWVQIWGDFSPQVVQQLGEAISRHTG' A
#
# COMPACT_ATOMS: atom_id res chain seq x y z
N MET A 1 -9.45 9.11 22.19
CA MET A 1 -9.33 7.79 21.55
C MET A 1 -8.49 7.98 20.33
N GLU A 2 -7.20 7.67 20.44
CA GLU A 2 -6.24 7.73 19.35
C GLU A 2 -6.63 6.59 18.41
N LYS A 3 -7.23 6.88 17.26
CA LYS A 3 -7.37 5.88 16.19
C LYS A 3 -5.93 5.62 15.75
N SER A 4 -5.31 4.57 16.25
CA SER A 4 -4.03 4.12 15.74
C SER A 4 -4.21 3.88 14.24
N GLU A 5 -3.61 4.75 13.42
CA GLU A 5 -3.48 4.53 11.99
C GLU A 5 -2.63 3.26 11.83
N GLU A 6 -3.29 2.10 11.73
CA GLU A 6 -2.66 0.77 11.67
C GLU A 6 -1.74 0.70 10.45
N THR A 7 -0.48 1.02 10.70
CA THR A 7 0.58 1.03 9.71
C THR A 7 1.30 -0.30 9.80
N PHE A 8 1.57 -0.95 8.67
CA PHE A 8 2.19 -2.27 8.63
C PHE A 8 3.29 -2.35 7.58
N GLU A 9 4.23 -3.27 7.77
CA GLU A 9 5.38 -3.46 6.90
C GLU A 9 5.13 -4.58 5.87
N VAL A 10 5.44 -4.30 4.61
CA VAL A 10 5.38 -5.25 3.51
C VAL A 10 6.78 -5.51 2.96
N ASN A 11 7.21 -6.77 3.05
CA ASN A 11 8.46 -7.24 2.47
C ASN A 11 8.20 -7.76 1.05
N LEU A 12 8.74 -7.06 0.04
CA LEU A 12 8.60 -7.47 -1.35
C LEU A 12 9.74 -8.42 -1.76
N THR A 13 9.41 -9.68 -1.99
CA THR A 13 10.36 -10.68 -2.52
C THR A 13 10.79 -10.33 -3.94
N GLY A 14 12.10 -10.17 -4.15
CA GLY A 14 12.70 -9.96 -5.48
C GLY A 14 12.98 -8.49 -5.85
N ARG A 15 12.68 -7.52 -4.98
CA ARG A 15 13.18 -6.15 -5.14
C ARG A 15 14.62 -6.05 -4.65
N ARG A 16 15.43 -5.25 -5.34
CA ARG A 16 16.79 -4.86 -4.89
C ARG A 16 16.77 -3.82 -3.76
N MET A 17 15.66 -3.70 -3.04
CA MET A 17 15.51 -2.84 -1.87
C MET A 17 15.50 -3.74 -0.66
N ASP A 18 16.54 -3.67 0.17
CA ASP A 18 16.70 -4.46 1.40
C ASP A 18 15.78 -3.97 2.54
N LYS A 19 14.83 -3.07 2.26
CA LYS A 19 14.01 -2.40 3.27
C LYS A 19 12.52 -2.66 3.01
N PRO A 20 11.74 -2.93 4.06
CA PRO A 20 10.30 -3.11 3.93
C PRO A 20 9.65 -1.79 3.47
N ILE A 21 8.56 -1.91 2.72
CA ILE A 21 7.67 -0.80 2.43
C ILE A 21 6.67 -0.72 3.57
N LEU A 22 6.60 0.44 4.21
CA LEU A 22 5.65 0.72 5.26
C LEU A 22 4.34 1.21 4.60
N VAL A 23 3.22 0.59 4.92
CA VAL A 23 1.91 0.90 4.32
C VAL A 23 0.98 1.47 5.39
N ARG A 24 0.40 2.63 5.10
CA ARG A 24 -0.59 3.28 5.97
C ARG A 24 -1.92 3.45 5.24
N PRO A 25 -3.01 2.82 5.71
CA PRO A 25 -4.35 3.04 5.17
C PRO A 25 -4.88 4.41 5.57
N GLU A 26 -5.59 5.06 4.65
CA GLU A 26 -6.31 6.31 4.86
C GLU A 26 -7.74 6.16 4.35
N GLN A 27 -8.71 6.42 5.24
CA GLN A 27 -10.13 6.40 4.88
C GLN A 27 -10.47 7.65 4.08
N THR A 28 -11.09 7.45 2.92
CA THR A 28 -11.55 8.53 2.05
C THR A 28 -13.04 8.82 2.26
N THR A 29 -13.50 9.98 1.78
CA THR A 29 -14.91 10.38 1.85
C THR A 29 -15.83 9.55 0.96
N ASP A 30 -15.28 8.92 -0.10
CA ASP A 30 -16.02 8.04 -1.01
C ASP A 30 -16.11 6.59 -0.52
N GLY A 31 -15.54 6.30 0.66
CA GLY A 31 -15.63 5.00 1.32
C GLY A 31 -14.65 3.94 0.79
N ILE A 32 -13.76 4.30 -0.15
CA ILE A 32 -12.78 3.37 -0.70
C ILE A 32 -11.38 3.77 -0.22
N PRO A 33 -10.78 3.01 0.72
CA PRO A 33 -9.51 3.40 1.34
C PRO A 33 -8.37 3.50 0.33
N VAL A 34 -7.46 4.45 0.58
CA VAL A 34 -6.18 4.55 -0.10
C VAL A 34 -5.06 4.10 0.83
N TYR A 35 -3.98 3.61 0.26
CA TYR A 35 -2.86 3.02 1.00
C TYR A 35 -1.57 3.75 0.64
N HIS A 36 -1.06 4.54 1.58
CA HIS A 36 0.17 5.28 1.41
C HIS A 36 1.36 4.36 1.64
N CYS A 37 2.27 4.31 0.68
CA CYS A 37 3.47 3.50 0.73
C CYS A 37 4.66 4.40 1.05
N PHE A 38 5.35 4.09 2.14
CA PHE A 38 6.55 4.77 2.59
C PHE A 38 7.75 3.83 2.52
N LEU A 39 8.90 4.40 2.20
CA LEU A 39 10.18 3.72 2.28
C LEU A 39 11.14 4.65 3.00
N GLU A 40 11.72 4.18 4.10
CA GLU A 40 12.61 5.00 4.95
C GLU A 40 11.96 6.30 5.44
N GLY A 41 10.65 6.27 5.70
CA GLY A 41 9.86 7.43 6.13
C GLY A 41 9.50 8.42 5.01
N ALA A 42 9.97 8.22 3.78
CA ALA A 42 9.56 9.01 2.63
C ALA A 42 8.34 8.37 1.95
N SER A 43 7.32 9.17 1.65
CA SER A 43 6.18 8.72 0.84
C SER A 43 6.65 8.51 -0.59
N ILE A 44 6.53 7.29 -1.12
CA ILE A 44 7.04 6.91 -2.44
C ILE A 44 5.95 6.51 -3.42
N SER A 45 4.77 6.14 -2.91
CA SER A 45 3.62 5.81 -3.76
C SER A 45 2.33 5.78 -2.95
N GLN A 46 1.20 5.68 -3.65
CA GLN A 46 -0.10 5.42 -3.07
C GLN A 46 -0.88 4.46 -3.95
N LEU A 47 -1.52 3.48 -3.32
CA LEU A 47 -2.33 2.46 -3.98
C LEU A 47 -3.79 2.57 -3.56
N ARG A 48 -4.67 2.06 -4.42
CA ARG A 48 -6.10 1.90 -4.16
C ARG A 48 -6.58 0.59 -4.77
N GLN A 49 -7.53 -0.06 -4.12
CA GLN A 49 -8.27 -1.14 -4.76
C GLN A 49 -9.53 -0.56 -5.41
N GLU A 50 -9.65 -0.73 -6.71
CA GLU A 50 -10.85 -0.33 -7.45
C GLU A 50 -12.01 -1.28 -7.12
N PRO A 51 -13.28 -0.86 -7.34
CA PRO A 51 -14.45 -1.71 -7.10
C PRO A 51 -14.44 -3.04 -7.86
N SER A 52 -13.67 -3.13 -8.95
CA SER A 52 -13.44 -4.37 -9.69
C SER A 52 -12.57 -5.39 -8.95
N GLY A 53 -11.91 -4.99 -7.86
CA GLY A 53 -10.91 -5.76 -7.13
C GLY A 53 -9.47 -5.54 -7.62
N GLU A 54 -9.28 -4.78 -8.71
CA GLU A 54 -7.95 -4.46 -9.25
C GLU A 54 -7.21 -3.46 -8.35
N TRP A 55 -5.93 -3.72 -8.10
CA TRP A 55 -5.05 -2.78 -7.39
C TRP A 55 -4.40 -1.83 -8.38
N VAL A 56 -4.63 -0.54 -8.17
CA VAL A 56 -4.08 0.54 -8.99
C VAL A 56 -3.15 1.43 -8.18
N GLN A 57 -2.11 1.92 -8.84
CA GLN A 57 -1.24 2.95 -8.30
C GLN A 57 -1.79 4.33 -8.69
N ILE A 58 -2.06 5.18 -7.71
CA ILE A 58 -2.54 6.55 -7.93
C ILE A 58 -1.36 7.44 -8.38
N TRP A 59 -0.20 7.29 -7.72
CA TRP A 59 1.02 8.01 -8.07
C TRP A 59 2.29 7.25 -7.63
N GLY A 60 3.43 7.62 -8.21
CA GLY A 60 4.76 7.03 -7.99
C GLY A 60 5.22 6.23 -9.21
N ASP A 61 6.19 5.34 -9.01
CA ASP A 61 6.82 4.57 -10.10
C ASP A 61 6.99 3.09 -9.72
N PHE A 62 5.88 2.42 -9.38
CA PHE A 62 5.92 0.98 -9.12
C PHE A 62 5.63 0.25 -10.41
N SER A 63 6.42 -0.80 -10.67
CA SER A 63 6.09 -1.69 -11.77
C SER A 63 4.77 -2.41 -11.48
N PRO A 64 4.01 -2.84 -12.50
CA PRO A 64 2.75 -3.55 -12.30
C PRO A 64 2.87 -4.76 -11.37
N GLN A 65 4.00 -5.48 -11.44
CA GLN A 65 4.26 -6.62 -10.54
C GLN A 65 4.36 -6.19 -9.07
N VAL A 66 4.99 -5.04 -8.80
CA VAL A 66 5.11 -4.50 -7.44
C VAL A 66 3.75 -4.05 -6.91
N VAL A 67 2.95 -3.37 -7.74
CA VAL A 67 1.58 -2.95 -7.39
C VAL A 67 0.75 -4.17 -6.99
N GLN A 68 0.81 -5.25 -7.78
CA GLN A 68 0.09 -6.48 -7.50
C GLN A 68 0.55 -7.15 -6.20
N GLN A 69 1.87 -7.29 -5.98
CA GLN A 69 2.41 -7.87 -4.74
C GLN A 69 2.02 -7.07 -3.48
N LEU A 70 2.08 -5.73 -3.57
CA LEU A 70 1.66 -4.85 -2.49
C LEU A 70 0.17 -5.00 -2.22
N GLY A 71 -0.65 -4.97 -3.28
CA GLY A 71 -2.09 -5.15 -3.18
C GLY A 71 -2.49 -6.46 -2.50
N GLU A 72 -1.88 -7.57 -2.90
CA GLU A 72 -2.11 -8.86 -2.25
C GLU A 72 -1.66 -8.88 -0.78
N ALA A 73 -0.53 -8.25 -0.45
CA ALA A 73 -0.05 -8.15 0.92
C ALA A 73 -0.99 -7.32 1.80
N ILE A 74 -1.51 -6.22 1.25
CA ILE A 74 -2.52 -5.39 1.90
C ILE A 74 -3.80 -6.20 2.13
N SER A 75 -4.33 -6.86 1.09
CA SER A 75 -5.54 -7.70 1.21
C SER A 75 -5.40 -8.82 2.24
N ARG A 76 -4.21 -9.42 2.39
CA ARG A 76 -3.95 -10.43 3.44
C ARG A 76 -3.88 -9.87 4.86
N HIS A 77 -3.60 -8.57 5.00
CA HIS A 77 -3.53 -7.92 6.30
C HIS A 77 -4.89 -7.36 6.72
N THR A 78 -5.71 -6.92 5.76
CA THR A 78 -7.01 -6.28 6.02
C THR A 78 -8.22 -7.21 5.90
N GLY A 79 -8.06 -8.41 5.35
CA GLY A 79 -9.09 -9.45 5.23
C GLY A 79 -8.97 -10.54 6.28
#